data_AF-A0A075IBL4-F1
#
_entry.id   AF-A0A075IBL4-F1
#
_cell.length_a   1.000
_cell.length_b   1.000
_cell.length_c   1.000
_cell.angle_alpha   90.00
_cell.angle_beta   90.00
_cell.angle_gamma   90.00
#
_symmetry.space_group_name_H-M   'P 1'
#
loop_
_entity.id
_entity.type
_entity.pdbx_description
1 polymer ?
#
loop_
_entity_poly.entity_id
_entity_poly.type
_entity_poly.pdbx_seq_one_letter_code
_entity_poly.pdbx_strand_id
1 'polypeptide(L)' 'MRNRQIYRAVNNVRNKQIGAALSKQLRQKYQRRSIRIVKGDTVKILRGEYKGIDGKVTKISLKKIVLLWKVYKGKN' A
#
# COMPACT_ATOMS: atom_id res chain seq x y z
N MET A 1 13.62 -14.88 -14.92
CA MET A 1 13.77 -13.44 -15.25
C MET A 1 12.98 -12.48 -14.32
N ARG A 2 11.75 -12.80 -13.91
CA ARG A 2 10.87 -11.91 -13.10
C ARG A 2 11.48 -11.40 -11.79
N ASN A 3 12.13 -12.27 -11.00
CA ASN A 3 12.74 -11.87 -9.72
C ASN A 3 13.83 -10.81 -9.93
N ARG A 4 14.65 -10.94 -10.97
CA ARG A 4 15.68 -9.96 -11.33
C ARG A 4 15.07 -8.59 -11.62
N GLN A 5 13.93 -8.55 -12.32
CA GLN A 5 13.22 -7.31 -12.65
C GLN A 5 12.63 -6.63 -11.42
N ILE A 6 12.19 -7.39 -10.40
CA ILE A 6 11.64 -6.82 -9.16
C ILE A 6 12.77 -6.27 -8.28
N TYR A 7 13.80 -7.08 -8.00
CA TYR A 7 14.87 -6.70 -7.08
C TYR A 7 15.80 -5.62 -7.66
N ARG A 8 16.08 -5.67 -8.97
CA ARG A 8 16.94 -4.70 -9.67
C ARG A 8 16.16 -3.58 -10.38
N ALA A 9 14.87 -3.42 -10.08
CA ALA A 9 14.04 -2.37 -10.66
C ALA A 9 14.63 -0.97 -10.42
N VAL A 10 14.59 -0.12 -11.43
CA VAL A 10 14.85 1.33 -11.28
C VAL A 10 13.69 1.97 -10.51
N ASN A 11 13.93 3.12 -9.87
CA ASN A 11 12.93 3.77 -9.00
C ASN A 11 11.57 3.98 -9.68
N ASN A 12 11.53 4.34 -10.96
CA ASN A 12 10.28 4.50 -11.71
C ASN A 12 9.46 3.20 -11.77
N VAL A 13 10.13 2.06 -11.97
CA VAL A 13 9.51 0.74 -11.99
C VAL A 13 9.04 0.33 -10.60
N ARG A 14 9.89 0.50 -9.56
CA ARG A 14 9.50 0.26 -8.16
C ARG A 14 8.27 1.07 -7.76
N ASN A 15 8.18 2.30 -8.26
CA ASN A 15 7.08 3.19 -7.94
C ASN A 15 5.71 2.68 -8.43
N LYS A 16 5.70 2.04 -9.61
CA LYS A 16 4.49 1.41 -10.17
C LYS A 16 4.12 0.11 -9.46
N GLN A 17 5.08 -0.55 -8.80
CA GLN A 17 4.85 -1.79 -8.05
C GLN A 17 4.18 -1.55 -6.69
N ILE A 18 4.28 -0.34 -6.13
CA ILE A 18 3.67 0.01 -4.83
C ILE A 18 2.22 0.40 -5.05
N GLY A 19 1.33 -0.60 -5.08
CA GLY A 19 -0.11 -0.40 -5.16
C GLY A 19 -0.85 -1.23 -4.11
N ALA A 20 -1.99 -0.71 -3.67
CA ALA A 20 -2.92 -1.43 -2.81
C ALA A 20 -4.25 -1.65 -3.54
N ALA A 21 -4.94 -2.71 -3.12
CA ALA A 21 -6.32 -2.96 -3.51
C ALA A 21 -7.24 -1.87 -2.96
N LEU A 22 -8.11 -1.33 -3.81
CA LEU A 22 -9.18 -0.42 -3.37
C LEU A 22 -10.25 -1.19 -2.57
N SER A 23 -10.95 -0.50 -1.67
CA SER A 23 -12.12 -1.03 -0.97
C SER A 23 -13.28 -1.26 -1.94
N LYS A 24 -14.27 -2.10 -1.59
CA LYS A 24 -15.39 -2.42 -2.48
C LYS A 24 -16.13 -1.16 -2.98
N GLN A 25 -16.35 -0.19 -2.10
CA GLN A 25 -16.97 1.10 -2.43
C GLN A 25 -16.12 1.91 -3.42
N LEU A 26 -14.81 2.02 -3.18
CA LEU A 26 -13.89 2.75 -4.06
C LEU A 26 -13.70 2.04 -5.42
N ARG A 27 -13.75 0.71 -5.44
CA ARG A 27 -13.72 -0.07 -6.70
C ARG A 27 -14.94 0.21 -7.56
N GLN A 28 -16.12 0.33 -6.97
CA GLN A 28 -17.34 0.69 -7.70
C GLN A 28 -17.25 2.12 -8.23
N LYS A 29 -16.84 3.08 -7.39
CA LYS A 29 -16.73 4.49 -7.78
C LYS A 29 -15.72 4.75 -8.89
N TYR A 30 -14.52 4.18 -8.79
CA TYR A 30 -13.42 4.47 -9.70
C TYR A 30 -13.18 3.38 -10.75
N GLN A 31 -13.92 2.26 -10.70
CA GLN A 31 -13.82 1.13 -11.65
C GLN A 31 -12.40 0.57 -11.79
N ARG A 32 -11.59 0.65 -10.72
CA ARG A 32 -10.22 0.13 -10.65
C ARG A 32 -10.09 -0.85 -9.50
N ARG A 33 -9.26 -1.89 -9.70
CA ARG A 33 -8.98 -2.90 -8.66
C ARG A 33 -7.95 -2.42 -7.63
N SER A 34 -6.96 -1.66 -8.08
CA SER A 34 -5.85 -1.17 -7.27
C SER A 34 -5.42 0.21 -7.72
N ILE A 35 -4.79 0.94 -6.79
CA ILE A 35 -4.19 2.25 -7.03
C ILE A 35 -2.83 2.32 -6.34
N ARG A 36 -1.97 3.20 -6.85
CA ARG A 36 -0.71 3.55 -6.18
C ARG A 36 -1.03 4.28 -4.88
N ILE A 37 -0.33 3.89 -3.81
CA ILE A 37 -0.53 4.45 -2.47
C ILE A 37 0.26 5.75 -2.36
N VAL A 38 -0.33 6.75 -1.72
CA VAL A 38 0.28 8.06 -1.47
C VAL A 38 0.31 8.34 0.03
N LYS A 39 1.26 9.19 0.45
CA LYS A 39 1.32 9.68 1.84
C LYS A 39 0.01 10.41 2.15
N GLY A 40 -0.62 10.04 3.25
CA GLY A 40 -1.90 10.60 3.67
C GLY A 40 -3.10 9.68 3.45
N ASP A 41 -2.96 8.63 2.65
CA ASP A 41 -4.02 7.64 2.45
C ASP A 41 -4.31 6.85 3.74
N THR A 42 -5.58 6.49 3.92
CA THR A 42 -6.00 5.55 4.96
C THR A 42 -6.01 4.14 4.38
N VAL A 43 -5.33 3.22 5.04
CA VAL A 43 -5.19 1.82 4.60
C VAL A 43 -5.57 0.87 5.72
N LYS A 44 -6.08 -0.30 5.33
CA LYS A 44 -6.40 -1.43 6.22
C LYS A 44 -5.43 -2.57 5.99
N ILE A 45 -4.92 -3.17 7.07
CA ILE A 45 -4.11 -4.37 6.95
C ILE A 45 -5.01 -5.60 6.80
N LEU A 46 -4.79 -6.37 5.73
CA LEU A 46 -5.59 -7.55 5.39
C LEU A 46 -4.93 -8.89 5.80
N ARG A 47 -3.61 -8.90 6.02
CA ARG A 47 -2.81 -10.11 6.27
C ARG A 47 -1.69 -9.82 7.28
N GLY A 48 -1.19 -10.86 7.96
CA GLY A 48 -0.14 -10.77 8.96
C GLY A 48 -0.68 -10.49 10.37
N GLU A 49 0.24 -10.24 11.31
CA GLU A 49 -0.05 -10.03 12.74
C GLU A 49 -0.99 -8.84 13.00
N TYR A 50 -0.84 -7.75 12.27
CA TYR A 50 -1.62 -6.52 12.43
C TYR A 50 -2.92 -6.48 11.61
N LYS A 51 -3.43 -7.65 11.19
CA LYS A 51 -4.65 -7.75 10.38
C LYS A 51 -5.85 -7.11 11.08
N GLY A 52 -6.64 -6.35 10.33
CA GLY A 52 -7.87 -5.71 10.81
C GLY A 52 -7.67 -4.28 11.31
N ILE A 53 -6.44 -3.85 11.53
CA ILE A 53 -6.12 -2.49 11.98
C ILE A 53 -6.10 -1.53 10.77
N ASP A 54 -6.70 -0.37 10.97
CA ASP A 54 -6.71 0.75 10.02
C ASP A 54 -5.71 1.82 10.45
N GLY A 55 -5.12 2.54 9.49
CA GLY A 55 -4.14 3.57 9.80
C GLY A 55 -3.73 4.40 8.59
N LYS A 56 -3.04 5.51 8.87
CA LYS A 56 -2.64 6.49 7.85
C LYS A 56 -1.20 6.26 7.39
N VAL A 57 -0.99 6.33 6.08
CA VAL A 57 0.35 6.20 5.48
C VAL A 57 1.18 7.45 5.77
N THR A 58 2.28 7.28 6.51
CA THR A 58 3.16 8.41 6.90
C THR A 58 4.40 8.50 6.03
N LYS A 59 4.95 7.36 5.61
CA LYS A 59 6.16 7.29 4.77
C LYS A 59 6.13 6.08 3.85
N ILE A 60 6.61 6.29 2.62
CA ILE A 60 6.74 5.26 1.60
C ILE A 60 8.23 5.09 1.29
N SER A 61 8.74 3.86 1.38
CA SER A 61 10.12 3.54 1.01
C SER A 61 10.15 2.67 -0.24
N LEU A 62 10.68 3.22 -1.35
CA LEU A 62 10.82 2.47 -2.61
C LEU A 62 11.83 1.33 -2.50
N LYS A 63 12.89 1.48 -1.70
CA LYS A 63 13.94 0.46 -1.53
C LYS A 63 13.43 -0.79 -0.84
N LYS A 64 12.63 -0.63 0.22
CA LYS A 64 12.13 -1.75 1.03
C LYS A 64 10.76 -2.24 0.55
N ILE A 65 10.05 -1.50 -0.32
CA ILE A 65 8.63 -1.72 -0.64
C ILE A 65 7.78 -1.78 0.66
N VAL A 66 8.26 -1.12 1.72
CA VAL A 66 7.62 -1.06 3.03
C VAL A 66 6.93 0.29 3.15
N LEU A 67 5.65 0.25 3.50
CA LEU A 67 4.90 1.40 3.98
C LEU A 67 5.12 1.47 5.49
N LEU A 68 5.69 2.57 5.96
CA LEU A 68 5.64 2.89 7.38
C LEU A 68 4.33 3.65 7.59
N TRP A 69 3.48 3.06 8.41
CA TRP A 69 2.20 3.61 8.81
C TRP A 69 2.24 3.83 10.32
N LYS A 70 1.61 4.90 10.80
CA LYS A 70 1.31 5.02 12.22
C LYS A 70 -0.01 4.30 12.43
N VAL A 71 0.01 3.25 13.24
CA VAL A 71 -1.20 2.65 13.79
C VAL A 71 -1.86 3.72 14.64
N TYR A 72 -3.00 4.22 14.21
CA TYR A 72 -3.91 4.89 15.13
C TYR A 72 -4.78 3.77 15.68
N LYS A 73 -4.57 3.37 16.94
CA LYS A 73 -5.60 2.60 17.64
C LYS A 73 -6.83 3.49 17.65
N GLY A 74 -7.82 3.18 16.80
CA GLY A 74 -9.16 3.69 17.01
C GLY A 74 -9.57 3.24 18.41
N LYS A 75 -9.64 4.18 19.35
CA LYS A 75 -10.42 3.99 20.57
C LYS A 75 -11.84 3.64 20.10
N ASN A 76 -12.25 2.40 20.34
CA ASN A 76 -13.56 2.20 20.94
C ASN A 76 -13.38 2.41 22.43
#